data_AF-A0A0K0D413-F1
#
_entry.id   AF-A0A0K0D413-F1
#
_cell.length_a   1.000
_cell.length_b   1.000
_cell.length_c   1.000
_cell.angle_alpha   90.00
_cell.angle_beta   90.00
_cell.angle_gamma   90.00
#
_symmetry.space_group_name_H-M   'P 1'
#
loop_
_entity.id
_entity.type
_entity.pdbx_description
1 polymer ?
#
loop_
_entity_poly.entity_id
_entity_poly.type
_entity_poly.pdbx_seq_one_letter_code
_entity_poly.pdbx_strand_id
1 'polypeptide(L)'
;LQALDKQIKSFNVGPNPYTWFTMDALEDTWRNLQRIIKDREIELQKESNRQEDNDRLRRDFAKLANIFHHWLTQTRQEMMEASGSLEEQLEVLKKKAGEIRANKTQLRKIEEQGAMLERNLILDNRYTEHSTVGLAQAWDQLDQLAMRMQHNLEQQIQARNQSGVTEEALREFSMMFKHFDKEKCGRLDHQQFKSCLRALGYDLPMVDEGQPEPEFNRILDIVDPNRDGYVTLQEYMAFMISKETENIQSSEEIEMAFRALSKEFRPYVTAEELYANLTTEQAEYCIKRMKPYTDAISGRSIQGGLDYEQFVHALFQS
;
A
#
# COMPACT_ATOMS: atom_id res chain seq x y z
N LEU A 1 -13.96 -84.78 -4.70
CA LEU A 1 -14.01 -84.55 -6.16
C LEU A 1 -13.12 -85.53 -6.92
N GLN A 2 -11.80 -85.58 -6.70
CA GLN A 2 -10.89 -86.51 -7.40
C GLN A 2 -11.18 -88.01 -7.17
N ALA A 3 -11.60 -88.40 -5.97
CA ALA A 3 -11.99 -89.81 -5.70
C ALA A 3 -13.25 -90.23 -6.47
N LEU A 4 -14.21 -89.30 -6.63
CA LEU A 4 -15.46 -89.52 -7.35
C LEU A 4 -15.21 -89.56 -8.86
N ASP A 5 -14.35 -88.69 -9.40
CA ASP A 5 -13.93 -88.71 -10.80
C ASP A 5 -13.21 -90.02 -11.17
N LYS A 6 -12.30 -90.51 -10.32
CA LYS A 6 -11.67 -91.82 -10.50
C LYS A 6 -12.70 -92.97 -10.52
N GLN A 7 -13.69 -92.91 -9.65
CA GLN A 7 -14.76 -93.91 -9.60
C GLN A 7 -15.63 -93.85 -10.87
N ILE A 8 -16.00 -92.65 -11.34
CA ILE A 8 -16.75 -92.45 -12.59
C ILE A 8 -15.97 -92.97 -13.81
N LYS A 9 -14.69 -92.63 -13.92
CA LYS A 9 -13.79 -93.13 -14.98
C LYS A 9 -13.63 -94.65 -14.96
N SER A 10 -13.68 -95.28 -13.78
CA SER A 10 -13.60 -96.74 -13.63
C SER A 10 -14.79 -97.50 -14.20
N PHE A 11 -15.96 -96.85 -14.34
CA PHE A 11 -17.15 -97.45 -14.94
C PHE A 11 -17.12 -97.45 -16.49
N ASN A 12 -16.08 -96.85 -17.10
CA ASN A 12 -15.84 -96.83 -18.55
C ASN A 12 -17.03 -96.34 -19.39
N VAL A 13 -17.83 -95.44 -18.81
CA VAL A 13 -19.00 -94.81 -19.44
C VAL A 13 -18.54 -93.72 -20.41
N GLY A 14 -19.25 -93.57 -21.54
CA GLY A 14 -18.98 -92.51 -22.51
C GLY A 14 -19.17 -91.09 -21.93
N PRO A 15 -18.81 -90.04 -22.69
CA PRO A 15 -18.93 -88.65 -22.23
C PRO A 15 -20.36 -88.32 -21.79
N ASN A 16 -20.49 -87.56 -20.70
CA ASN A 16 -21.77 -87.23 -20.11
C ASN A 16 -22.64 -86.42 -21.10
N PRO A 17 -23.82 -86.92 -21.52
CA PRO A 17 -24.65 -86.24 -22.52
C PRO A 17 -25.41 -85.03 -21.96
N TYR A 18 -25.46 -84.86 -20.64
CA TYR A 18 -26.23 -83.80 -19.98
C TYR A 18 -25.41 -82.54 -19.67
N THR A 19 -24.09 -82.56 -19.87
CA THR A 19 -23.22 -81.40 -19.63
C THR A 19 -21.99 -81.42 -20.54
N TRP A 20 -21.60 -80.25 -21.02
CA TRP A 20 -20.39 -80.05 -21.81
C TRP A 20 -19.15 -79.81 -20.95
N PHE A 21 -19.31 -79.66 -19.62
CA PHE A 21 -18.18 -79.43 -18.70
C PHE A 21 -17.49 -80.75 -18.33
N THR A 22 -16.19 -80.81 -18.59
CA THR A 22 -15.33 -81.92 -18.15
C THR A 22 -14.72 -81.62 -16.80
N MET A 23 -14.31 -82.66 -16.06
CA MET A 23 -13.61 -82.50 -14.79
C MET A 23 -12.31 -81.70 -14.96
N ASP A 24 -11.58 -81.93 -16.04
CA ASP A 24 -10.35 -81.19 -16.36
C ASP A 24 -10.63 -79.70 -16.58
N ALA A 25 -11.73 -79.35 -17.29
CA ALA A 25 -12.14 -77.96 -17.46
C ALA A 25 -12.53 -77.30 -16.12
N LEU A 26 -13.14 -78.05 -15.19
CA LEU A 26 -13.44 -77.55 -13.84
C LEU A 26 -12.16 -77.36 -12.99
N GLU A 27 -11.17 -78.26 -13.11
CA GLU A 27 -9.88 -78.10 -12.43
C GLU A 27 -9.08 -76.92 -13.00
N ASP A 28 -9.07 -76.75 -14.32
CA ASP A 28 -8.38 -75.64 -14.99
C ASP A 28 -9.03 -74.29 -14.67
N THR A 29 -10.36 -74.21 -14.68
CA THR A 29 -11.09 -73.00 -14.26
C THR A 29 -10.82 -72.67 -12.79
N TRP A 30 -10.77 -73.67 -11.91
CA TRP A 30 -10.41 -73.47 -10.50
C TRP A 30 -8.98 -72.94 -10.32
N ARG A 31 -7.99 -73.53 -11.01
CA ARG A 31 -6.60 -73.03 -11.00
C ARG A 31 -6.50 -71.62 -11.54
N ASN A 32 -7.22 -71.32 -12.63
CA ASN A 32 -7.27 -69.98 -13.21
C ASN A 32 -7.88 -68.97 -12.23
N LEU A 33 -8.98 -69.33 -11.55
CA LEU A 33 -9.59 -68.48 -10.53
C LEU A 33 -8.61 -68.17 -9.39
N GLN A 34 -7.90 -69.18 -8.87
CA GLN A 34 -6.89 -68.99 -7.83
C GLN A 34 -5.77 -68.03 -8.27
N ARG A 35 -5.33 -68.12 -9.54
CA ARG A 35 -4.36 -67.18 -10.11
C ARG A 35 -4.92 -65.76 -10.17
N ILE A 36 -6.13 -65.57 -10.71
CA ILE A 36 -6.78 -64.26 -10.81
C ILE A 36 -6.97 -63.62 -9.42
N ILE A 37 -7.32 -64.41 -8.41
CA ILE A 37 -7.45 -63.93 -7.03
C ILE A 37 -6.11 -63.37 -6.53
N LYS A 38 -5.01 -64.11 -6.69
CA LYS A 38 -3.67 -63.65 -6.29
C LYS A 38 -3.24 -62.38 -7.04
N ASP A 39 -3.48 -62.33 -8.35
CA ASP A 39 -3.15 -61.15 -9.15
C ASP A 39 -3.96 -59.93 -8.67
N ARG A 40 -5.25 -60.13 -8.36
CA ARG A 40 -6.13 -59.08 -7.83
C ARG A 40 -5.73 -58.62 -6.43
N GLU A 41 -5.30 -59.52 -5.56
CA GLU A 41 -4.77 -59.15 -4.23
C GLU A 41 -3.55 -58.22 -4.35
N ILE A 42 -2.65 -58.51 -5.30
CA ILE A 42 -1.48 -57.67 -5.58
C ILE A 42 -1.91 -56.27 -6.09
N GLU A 43 -2.87 -56.22 -7.01
CA GLU A 43 -3.38 -54.94 -7.50
C GLU A 43 -4.09 -54.12 -6.42
N LEU A 44 -4.91 -54.76 -5.58
CA LEU A 44 -5.58 -54.11 -4.46
C LEU A 44 -4.57 -53.56 -3.46
N GLN A 45 -3.48 -54.29 -3.16
CA GLN A 45 -2.44 -53.80 -2.27
C GLN A 45 -1.71 -52.59 -2.86
N LYS A 46 -1.40 -52.61 -4.16
CA LYS A 46 -0.79 -51.46 -4.85
C LYS A 46 -1.71 -50.24 -4.79
N GLU A 47 -3.00 -50.43 -5.02
CA GLU A 47 -3.97 -49.34 -4.95
C GLU A 47 -4.14 -48.83 -3.52
N SER A 48 -4.14 -49.70 -2.50
CA SER A 48 -4.16 -49.30 -1.08
C SER A 48 -2.98 -48.39 -0.75
N ASN A 49 -1.77 -48.79 -1.10
CA ASN A 49 -0.57 -47.98 -0.86
C ASN A 49 -0.66 -46.63 -1.58
N ARG A 50 -1.14 -46.61 -2.83
CA ARG A 50 -1.35 -45.37 -3.59
C ARG A 50 -2.33 -44.43 -2.89
N GLN A 51 -3.43 -44.96 -2.34
CA GLN A 51 -4.41 -44.15 -1.61
C GLN A 51 -3.85 -43.61 -0.29
N GLU A 52 -3.04 -44.39 0.43
CA GLU A 52 -2.33 -43.94 1.63
C GLU A 52 -1.35 -42.80 1.33
N ASP A 53 -0.53 -42.94 0.28
CA ASP A 53 0.39 -41.90 -0.17
C ASP A 53 -0.34 -40.63 -0.61
N ASN A 54 -1.44 -40.78 -1.36
CA ASN A 54 -2.28 -39.65 -1.78
C ASN A 54 -2.90 -38.93 -0.58
N ASP A 55 -3.37 -39.67 0.43
CA ASP A 55 -3.92 -39.10 1.65
C ASP A 55 -2.86 -38.38 2.49
N ARG A 56 -1.63 -38.90 2.51
CA ARG A 56 -0.48 -38.23 3.12
C ARG A 56 -0.19 -36.88 2.46
N LEU A 57 -0.12 -36.84 1.13
CA LEU A 57 0.07 -35.59 0.38
C LEU A 57 -1.04 -34.57 0.67
N ARG A 58 -2.29 -35.02 0.76
CA ARG A 58 -3.43 -34.14 1.13
C ARG A 58 -3.21 -33.51 2.51
N ARG A 59 -2.80 -34.29 3.52
CA ARG A 59 -2.54 -33.77 4.87
C ARG A 59 -1.37 -32.79 4.90
N ASP A 60 -0.28 -33.10 4.20
CA ASP A 60 0.92 -32.27 4.19
C ASP A 60 0.64 -30.91 3.55
N PHE A 61 -0.06 -30.90 2.41
CA PHE A 61 -0.52 -29.65 1.79
C PHE A 61 -1.46 -28.88 2.71
N ALA A 62 -2.49 -29.53 3.28
CA ALA A 62 -3.48 -28.88 4.12
C ALA A 62 -2.87 -28.23 5.35
N LYS A 63 -1.90 -28.88 5.98
CA LYS A 63 -1.18 -28.33 7.13
C LYS A 63 -0.48 -27.02 6.76
N LEU A 64 0.25 -26.98 5.65
CA LEU A 64 0.95 -25.77 5.20
C LEU A 64 -0.04 -24.68 4.79
N ALA A 65 -1.10 -25.04 4.05
CA ALA A 65 -2.13 -24.14 3.56
C ALA A 65 -2.89 -23.45 4.72
N ASN A 66 -3.35 -24.22 5.71
CA ASN A 66 -4.11 -23.68 6.85
C ASN A 66 -3.24 -22.75 7.72
N ILE A 67 -1.98 -23.12 7.99
CA ILE A 67 -1.05 -22.27 8.75
C ILE A 67 -0.78 -20.96 8.01
N PHE A 68 -0.52 -21.04 6.70
CA PHE A 68 -0.25 -19.86 5.90
C PHE A 68 -1.47 -18.94 5.77
N HIS A 69 -2.66 -19.50 5.58
CA HIS A 69 -3.90 -18.75 5.57
C HIS A 69 -4.14 -18.01 6.89
N HIS A 70 -3.96 -18.68 8.03
CA HIS A 70 -4.11 -18.05 9.33
C HIS A 70 -3.14 -16.86 9.49
N TRP A 71 -1.88 -17.07 9.11
CA TRP A 71 -0.87 -16.00 9.13
C TRP A 71 -1.24 -14.82 8.22
N LEU A 72 -1.77 -15.06 7.02
CA LEU A 72 -2.24 -14.01 6.11
C LEU A 72 -3.35 -13.17 6.75
N THR A 73 -4.35 -13.84 7.31
CA THR A 73 -5.50 -13.18 7.95
C THR A 73 -5.08 -12.38 9.18
N GLN A 74 -4.23 -12.96 10.03
CA GLN A 74 -3.71 -12.28 11.22
C GLN A 74 -2.86 -11.06 10.83
N THR A 75 -1.92 -11.21 9.89
CA THR A 75 -1.05 -10.11 9.44
C THR A 75 -1.87 -8.96 8.86
N ARG A 76 -2.93 -9.28 8.10
CA ARG A 76 -3.87 -8.28 7.57
C ARG A 76 -4.57 -7.51 8.68
N GLN A 77 -5.02 -8.20 9.73
CA GLN A 77 -5.67 -7.57 10.86
C GLN A 77 -4.71 -6.65 11.62
N GLU A 78 -3.50 -7.12 11.92
CA GLU A 78 -2.46 -6.35 12.61
C GLU A 78 -2.08 -5.06 11.85
N MET A 79 -2.05 -5.11 10.52
CA MET A 79 -1.80 -3.90 9.71
C MET A 79 -2.93 -2.87 9.80
N MET A 80 -4.18 -3.31 9.94
CA MET A 80 -5.35 -2.42 10.04
C MET A 80 -5.51 -1.82 11.44
N GLU A 81 -4.98 -2.50 12.47
CA GLU A 81 -5.04 -2.07 13.87
C GLU A 81 -3.83 -1.22 14.30
N ALA A 82 -2.94 -0.85 13.36
CA ALA A 82 -1.79 0.00 13.65
C ALA A 82 -2.26 1.37 14.19
N SER A 83 -1.77 1.74 15.37
CA SER A 83 -2.06 3.00 16.04
C SER A 83 -0.76 3.68 16.49
N GLY A 84 -0.79 4.99 16.70
CA GLY A 84 0.39 5.79 17.01
C GLY A 84 0.60 6.93 16.02
N SER A 85 1.76 7.58 16.07
CA SER A 85 2.14 8.63 15.12
C SER A 85 2.31 8.10 13.70
N LEU A 86 2.22 8.97 12.69
CA LEU A 86 2.38 8.57 11.28
C LEU A 86 3.74 7.90 11.03
N GLU A 87 4.79 8.39 11.68
CA GLU A 87 6.15 7.86 11.58
C GLU A 87 6.27 6.46 12.21
N GLU A 88 5.67 6.24 13.38
CA GLU A 88 5.65 4.92 14.04
C GLU A 88 4.84 3.91 13.22
N GLN A 89 3.68 4.32 12.71
CA GLN A 89 2.85 3.48 11.85
C GLN A 89 3.61 3.09 10.57
N LEU A 90 4.33 4.04 9.96
CA LEU A 90 5.12 3.77 8.75
C LEU A 90 6.24 2.76 9.02
N GLU A 91 6.95 2.88 10.14
CA GLU A 91 8.04 1.98 10.49
C GLU A 91 7.56 0.55 10.76
N VAL A 92 6.46 0.41 11.53
CA VAL A 92 5.81 -0.88 11.76
C VAL A 92 5.36 -1.51 10.44
N LEU A 93 4.76 -0.71 9.57
CA LEU A 93 4.29 -1.17 8.27
C LEU A 93 5.44 -1.56 7.33
N LYS A 94 6.58 -0.85 7.37
CA LYS A 94 7.81 -1.21 6.63
C LYS A 94 8.34 -2.56 7.06
N LYS A 95 8.40 -2.81 8.37
CA LYS A 95 8.77 -4.11 8.92
C LYS A 95 7.81 -5.21 8.47
N LYS A 96 6.50 -4.99 8.59
CA LYS A 96 5.47 -5.96 8.19
C LYS A 96 5.52 -6.27 6.68
N ALA A 97 5.72 -5.29 5.81
CA ALA A 97 5.90 -5.56 4.38
C ALA A 97 7.17 -6.37 4.08
N GLY A 98 8.25 -6.14 4.83
CA GLY A 98 9.45 -6.97 4.78
C GLY A 98 9.14 -8.43 5.13
N GLU A 99 8.40 -8.66 6.22
CA GLU A 99 7.93 -9.99 6.63
C GLU A 99 7.05 -10.64 5.56
N ILE A 100 6.12 -9.88 4.96
CA ILE A 100 5.23 -10.37 3.89
C ILE A 100 6.03 -10.86 2.68
N ARG A 101 7.00 -10.07 2.23
CA ARG A 101 7.89 -10.42 1.11
C ARG A 101 8.77 -11.62 1.42
N ALA A 102 9.29 -11.73 2.65
CA ALA A 102 10.09 -12.88 3.05
C ALA A 102 9.27 -14.19 3.06
N ASN A 103 8.00 -14.12 3.45
CA ASN A 103 7.11 -15.27 3.51
C ASN A 103 6.70 -15.81 2.14
N LYS A 104 7.08 -15.14 1.03
CA LYS A 104 6.98 -15.67 -0.34
C LYS A 104 7.66 -17.03 -0.51
N THR A 105 8.69 -17.31 0.30
CA THR A 105 9.35 -18.63 0.31
C THR A 105 8.43 -19.75 0.82
N GLN A 106 7.56 -19.47 1.79
CA GLN A 106 6.55 -20.40 2.29
C GLN A 106 5.47 -20.65 1.22
N LEU A 107 5.04 -19.59 0.52
CA LEU A 107 4.10 -19.71 -0.60
C LEU A 107 4.64 -20.64 -1.70
N ARG A 108 5.92 -20.50 -2.08
CA ARG A 108 6.56 -21.40 -3.06
C ARG A 108 6.54 -22.86 -2.63
N LYS A 109 6.71 -23.16 -1.34
CA LYS A 109 6.59 -24.54 -0.83
C LYS A 109 5.17 -25.07 -0.96
N ILE A 110 4.16 -24.23 -0.75
CA ILE A 110 2.75 -24.59 -0.92
C ILE A 110 2.45 -24.85 -2.41
N GLU A 111 2.95 -24.02 -3.31
CA GLU A 111 2.83 -24.20 -4.76
C GLU A 111 3.48 -25.52 -5.22
N GLU A 112 4.67 -25.83 -4.71
CA GLU A 112 5.36 -27.09 -5.01
C GLU A 112 4.56 -28.31 -4.53
N GLN A 113 4.02 -28.27 -3.31
CA GLN A 113 3.16 -29.34 -2.79
C GLN A 113 1.85 -29.46 -3.58
N GLY A 114 1.25 -28.34 -3.99
CA GLY A 114 0.06 -28.35 -4.85
C GLY A 114 0.35 -28.94 -6.23
N ALA A 115 1.50 -28.63 -6.83
CA ALA A 115 1.92 -29.24 -8.09
C ALA A 115 2.12 -30.77 -7.94
N MET A 116 2.56 -31.25 -6.78
CA MET A 116 2.64 -32.69 -6.51
C MET A 116 1.25 -33.34 -6.40
N LEU A 117 0.26 -32.65 -5.81
CA LEU A 117 -1.13 -33.13 -5.81
C LEU A 117 -1.69 -33.24 -7.23
N GLU A 118 -1.51 -32.20 -8.05
CA GLU A 118 -1.96 -32.17 -9.45
C GLU A 118 -1.32 -33.28 -10.29
N ARG A 119 0.00 -33.49 -10.15
CA ARG A 119 0.72 -34.58 -10.84
C ARG A 119 0.19 -35.97 -10.48
N ASN A 120 -0.28 -36.15 -9.25
CA ASN A 120 -0.91 -37.39 -8.79
C ASN A 120 -2.43 -37.43 -9.06
N LEU A 121 -2.97 -36.46 -9.80
CA LEU A 121 -4.40 -36.31 -10.13
C LEU A 121 -5.30 -36.21 -8.88
N ILE A 122 -4.77 -35.64 -7.80
CA ILE A 122 -5.50 -35.36 -6.58
C ILE A 122 -6.05 -33.93 -6.68
N LEU A 123 -7.34 -33.82 -6.96
CA LEU A 123 -8.01 -32.53 -7.20
C LEU A 123 -8.77 -32.01 -5.97
N ASP A 124 -9.06 -32.90 -5.02
CA ASP A 124 -9.83 -32.62 -3.82
C ASP A 124 -8.98 -32.80 -2.56
N ASN A 125 -9.20 -31.94 -1.57
CA ASN A 125 -8.56 -32.07 -0.27
C ASN A 125 -9.56 -31.86 0.86
N ARG A 126 -9.93 -32.94 1.54
CA ARG A 126 -10.86 -32.92 2.69
C ARG A 126 -10.32 -32.22 3.96
N TYR A 127 -9.03 -31.88 3.98
CA TYR A 127 -8.35 -31.32 5.16
C TYR A 127 -8.16 -29.80 5.07
N THR A 128 -8.44 -29.18 3.93
CA THR A 128 -8.35 -27.73 3.75
C THR A 128 -9.31 -27.27 2.66
N GLU A 129 -9.90 -26.10 2.84
CA GLU A 129 -10.71 -25.42 1.83
C GLU A 129 -9.86 -24.47 0.96
N HIS A 130 -8.57 -24.33 1.28
CA HIS A 130 -7.69 -23.37 0.63
C HIS A 130 -6.94 -24.01 -0.54
N SER A 131 -7.05 -23.41 -1.73
CA SER A 131 -6.30 -23.82 -2.91
C SER A 131 -4.97 -23.07 -3.02
N THR A 132 -4.03 -23.63 -3.78
CA THR A 132 -2.75 -22.97 -4.14
C THR A 132 -2.98 -21.57 -4.70
N VAL A 133 -3.84 -21.49 -5.72
CA VAL A 133 -4.18 -20.23 -6.41
C VAL A 133 -4.83 -19.24 -5.45
N GLY A 134 -5.75 -19.70 -4.59
CA GLY A 134 -6.43 -18.85 -3.61
C GLY A 134 -5.46 -18.24 -2.59
N LEU A 135 -4.50 -19.03 -2.10
CA LEU A 135 -3.47 -18.54 -1.17
C LEU A 135 -2.48 -17.59 -1.85
N ALA A 136 -2.07 -17.86 -3.09
CA ALA A 136 -1.21 -16.97 -3.85
C ALA A 136 -1.88 -15.61 -4.08
N GLN A 137 -3.16 -15.61 -4.46
CA GLN A 137 -3.95 -14.39 -4.64
C GLN A 137 -4.11 -13.62 -3.33
N ALA A 138 -4.40 -14.31 -2.21
CA ALA A 138 -4.53 -13.67 -0.91
C ALA A 138 -3.22 -13.03 -0.44
N TRP A 139 -2.08 -13.67 -0.70
CA TRP A 139 -0.75 -13.11 -0.43
C TRP A 139 -0.47 -11.87 -1.28
N ASP A 140 -0.75 -11.92 -2.59
CA ASP A 140 -0.54 -10.79 -3.50
C ASP A 140 -1.41 -9.58 -3.12
N GLN A 141 -2.67 -9.82 -2.75
CA GLN A 141 -3.56 -8.77 -2.23
C GLN A 141 -3.03 -8.14 -0.95
N LEU A 142 -2.43 -8.93 -0.06
CA LEU A 142 -1.84 -8.43 1.18
C LEU A 142 -0.57 -7.61 0.92
N ASP A 143 0.32 -8.05 0.03
CA ASP A 143 1.52 -7.30 -0.37
C ASP A 143 1.15 -5.96 -1.03
N GLN A 144 0.17 -5.97 -1.94
CA GLN A 144 -0.35 -4.75 -2.56
C GLN A 144 -1.03 -3.81 -1.56
N LEU A 145 -1.75 -4.35 -0.56
CA LEU A 145 -2.30 -3.54 0.53
C LEU A 145 -1.18 -2.86 1.32
N ALA A 146 -0.13 -3.60 1.68
CA ALA A 146 1.02 -3.06 2.38
C ALA A 146 1.70 -1.93 1.59
N MET A 147 1.92 -2.12 0.28
CA MET A 147 2.48 -1.07 -0.59
C MET A 147 1.62 0.19 -0.60
N ARG A 148 0.30 0.04 -0.77
CA ARG A 148 -0.61 1.19 -0.81
C ARG A 148 -0.67 1.94 0.52
N MET A 149 -0.70 1.22 1.63
CA MET A 149 -0.68 1.83 2.95
C MET A 149 0.64 2.56 3.24
N GLN A 150 1.78 1.99 2.83
CA GLN A 150 3.08 2.66 2.99
C GLN A 150 3.13 3.94 2.17
N HIS A 151 2.74 3.87 0.90
CA HIS A 151 2.71 5.02 0.02
C HIS A 151 1.78 6.12 0.55
N ASN A 152 0.60 5.75 1.06
CA ASN A 152 -0.34 6.71 1.63
C ASN A 152 0.22 7.38 2.90
N LEU A 153 0.86 6.63 3.79
CA LEU A 153 1.52 7.20 4.98
C LEU A 153 2.70 8.10 4.60
N GLU A 154 3.54 7.68 3.64
CA GLU A 154 4.64 8.51 3.13
C GLU A 154 4.14 9.81 2.51
N GLN A 155 3.05 9.76 1.73
CA GLN A 155 2.40 10.95 1.18
C GLN A 155 1.83 11.85 2.29
N GLN A 156 1.22 11.29 3.33
CA GLN A 156 0.71 12.08 4.46
C GLN A 156 1.85 12.76 5.24
N ILE A 157 2.95 12.03 5.51
CA ILE A 157 4.13 12.59 6.17
C ILE A 157 4.78 13.66 5.28
N GLN A 158 4.89 13.40 3.98
CA GLN A 158 5.44 14.37 3.04
C GLN A 158 4.55 15.62 2.94
N ALA A 159 3.23 15.46 2.86
CA ALA A 159 2.29 16.56 2.88
C ALA A 159 2.42 17.36 4.18
N ARG A 160 2.49 16.71 5.34
CA ARG A 160 2.77 17.35 6.65
C ARG A 160 4.10 18.12 6.66
N ASN A 161 5.17 17.52 6.14
CA ASN A 161 6.51 18.11 6.14
C ASN A 161 6.69 19.25 5.12
N GLN A 162 6.01 19.15 3.96
CA GLN A 162 6.03 20.17 2.91
C GLN A 162 5.08 21.31 3.22
N SER A 163 4.00 21.03 3.93
CA SER A 163 3.11 22.07 4.42
C SER A 163 3.73 22.78 5.63
N GLY A 164 4.28 22.09 6.62
CA GLY A 164 4.67 22.77 7.87
C GLY A 164 3.45 23.34 8.63
N VAL A 165 2.25 22.87 8.27
CA VAL A 165 0.98 23.17 8.94
C VAL A 165 0.72 22.12 10.00
N THR A 166 0.24 22.53 11.17
CA THR A 166 -0.07 21.62 12.27
C THR A 166 -1.26 20.71 11.93
N GLU A 167 -1.31 19.53 12.55
CA GLU A 167 -2.40 18.56 12.35
C GLU A 167 -3.77 19.15 12.75
N GLU A 168 -3.76 20.07 13.71
CA GLU A 168 -4.94 20.85 14.14
C GLU A 168 -5.46 21.74 13.01
N ALA A 169 -4.59 22.50 12.32
CA ALA A 169 -5.00 23.35 11.20
C ALA A 169 -5.49 22.54 9.98
N LEU A 170 -4.86 21.42 9.65
CA LEU A 170 -5.37 20.50 8.61
C LEU A 170 -6.76 19.93 8.97
N ARG A 171 -6.98 19.66 10.26
CA ARG A 171 -8.27 19.18 10.77
C ARG A 171 -9.32 20.28 10.74
N GLU A 172 -8.96 21.52 11.08
CA GLU A 172 -9.83 22.70 10.97
C GLU A 172 -10.23 22.96 9.53
N PHE A 173 -9.30 22.93 8.57
CA PHE A 173 -9.61 23.08 7.15
C PHE A 173 -10.59 22.00 6.67
N SER A 174 -10.35 20.75 7.05
CA SER A 174 -11.22 19.63 6.71
C SER A 174 -12.61 19.74 7.37
N MET A 175 -12.70 20.22 8.61
CA MET A 175 -13.96 20.45 9.31
C MET A 175 -14.73 21.60 8.67
N MET A 176 -14.04 22.67 8.25
CA MET A 176 -14.67 23.81 7.61
C MET A 176 -15.21 23.47 6.23
N PHE A 177 -14.46 22.73 5.41
CA PHE A 177 -14.95 22.23 4.13
C PHE A 177 -16.24 21.40 4.31
N LYS A 178 -16.25 20.46 5.26
CA LYS A 178 -17.42 19.62 5.57
C LYS A 178 -18.63 20.40 6.09
N HIS A 179 -18.40 21.52 6.77
CA HIS A 179 -19.48 22.38 7.25
C HIS A 179 -20.22 23.05 6.09
N PHE A 180 -19.51 23.42 5.03
CA PHE A 180 -20.08 24.08 3.85
C PHE A 180 -20.55 23.07 2.78
N ASP A 181 -19.98 21.87 2.71
CA ASP A 181 -20.45 20.75 1.87
C ASP A 181 -21.68 20.06 2.51
N LYS A 182 -22.81 20.78 2.54
CA LYS A 182 -24.07 20.29 3.13
C LYS A 182 -24.58 19.02 2.45
N GLU A 183 -24.32 18.88 1.15
CA GLU A 183 -24.80 17.76 0.33
C GLU A 183 -23.85 16.55 0.37
N LYS A 184 -22.66 16.69 0.98
CA LYS A 184 -21.62 15.66 1.06
C LYS A 184 -21.21 15.13 -0.31
N CYS A 185 -21.24 15.99 -1.32
CA CYS A 185 -20.88 15.64 -2.69
C CYS A 185 -19.36 15.70 -2.91
N GLY A 186 -18.60 16.18 -1.92
CA GLY A 186 -17.14 16.27 -1.96
C GLY A 186 -16.63 17.48 -2.76
N ARG A 187 -17.52 18.44 -3.08
CA ARG A 187 -17.24 19.63 -3.87
C ARG A 187 -18.04 20.82 -3.31
N LEU A 188 -17.47 22.02 -3.39
CA LEU A 188 -18.16 23.27 -3.07
C LEU A 188 -18.41 24.04 -4.36
N ASP A 189 -19.61 24.58 -4.54
CA ASP A 189 -19.83 25.59 -5.58
C ASP A 189 -19.09 26.90 -5.23
N HIS A 190 -18.95 27.81 -6.19
CA HIS A 190 -18.24 29.08 -5.97
C HIS A 190 -18.86 29.92 -4.84
N GLN A 191 -20.18 29.87 -4.62
CA GLN A 191 -20.82 30.63 -3.53
C GLN A 191 -20.52 30.03 -2.15
N GLN A 192 -20.54 28.71 -2.05
CA GLN A 192 -20.19 27.94 -0.86
C GLN A 192 -18.71 28.11 -0.52
N PHE A 193 -17.84 28.02 -1.51
CA PHE A 193 -16.41 28.24 -1.35
C PHE A 193 -16.10 29.68 -0.90
N LYS A 194 -16.74 30.68 -1.51
CA LYS A 194 -16.64 32.08 -1.09
C LYS A 194 -17.09 32.30 0.36
N SER A 195 -18.19 31.67 0.75
CA SER A 195 -18.70 31.72 2.12
C SER A 195 -17.74 31.06 3.11
N CYS A 196 -17.09 29.97 2.71
CA CYS A 196 -16.07 29.27 3.47
C CYS A 196 -14.83 30.17 3.71
N LEU A 197 -14.32 30.82 2.67
CA LEU A 197 -13.18 31.75 2.79
C LEU A 197 -13.48 32.91 3.75
N ARG A 198 -14.68 33.50 3.69
CA ARG A 198 -15.10 34.54 4.65
C ARG A 198 -15.18 34.03 6.09
N ALA A 199 -15.66 32.81 6.29
CA ALA A 199 -15.72 32.19 7.62
C ALA A 199 -14.34 31.90 8.22
N LEU A 200 -13.33 31.68 7.36
CA LEU A 200 -11.94 31.52 7.73
C LEU A 200 -11.20 32.85 7.92
N GLY A 201 -11.89 33.99 7.75
CA GLY A 201 -11.32 35.32 7.98
C GLY A 201 -10.63 35.96 6.78
N TYR A 202 -10.77 35.41 5.57
CA TYR A 202 -10.32 36.11 4.35
C TYR A 202 -11.21 37.33 4.09
N ASP A 203 -10.59 38.51 4.09
CA ASP A 203 -11.26 39.78 3.80
C ASP A 203 -11.52 39.90 2.30
N LEU A 204 -12.65 39.34 1.85
CA LEU A 204 -13.13 39.48 0.48
C LEU A 204 -14.07 40.70 0.43
N PRO A 205 -13.67 41.83 -0.19
CA PRO A 205 -14.45 43.06 -0.19
C PRO A 205 -15.86 42.80 -0.72
N MET A 206 -16.86 43.35 -0.04
CA MET A 206 -18.25 43.25 -0.49
C MET A 206 -18.43 44.15 -1.72
N VAL A 207 -18.59 43.52 -2.88
CA VAL A 207 -18.95 44.20 -4.12
C VAL A 207 -20.43 43.94 -4.41
N ASP A 208 -21.14 44.94 -4.95
CA ASP A 208 -22.55 44.83 -5.31
C ASP A 208 -22.81 43.66 -6.29
N GLU A 209 -23.97 43.02 -6.20
CA GLU A 209 -24.37 41.91 -7.07
C GLU A 209 -24.21 42.29 -8.56
N GLY A 210 -23.30 41.60 -9.26
CA GLY A 210 -23.05 41.78 -10.70
C GLY A 210 -21.75 42.52 -11.05
N GLN A 211 -20.98 42.99 -10.07
CA GLN A 211 -19.64 43.54 -10.29
C GLN A 211 -18.57 42.44 -10.23
N PRO A 212 -17.50 42.51 -11.06
CA PRO A 212 -16.42 41.54 -11.01
C PRO A 212 -15.65 41.67 -9.69
N GLU A 213 -15.50 40.56 -8.97
CA GLU A 213 -14.70 40.48 -7.74
C GLU A 213 -13.29 40.03 -8.10
N PRO A 214 -12.32 40.97 -8.26
CA PRO A 214 -11.01 40.64 -8.81
C PRO A 214 -10.21 39.71 -7.88
N GLU A 215 -10.33 39.86 -6.57
CA GLU A 215 -9.61 39.02 -5.59
C GLU A 215 -10.16 37.61 -5.55
N PHE A 216 -11.49 37.46 -5.51
CA PHE A 216 -12.10 36.13 -5.56
C PHE A 216 -11.84 35.44 -6.90
N ASN A 217 -11.83 36.17 -8.02
CA ASN A 217 -11.46 35.60 -9.33
C ASN A 217 -10.00 35.15 -9.39
N ARG A 218 -9.06 35.89 -8.78
CA ARG A 218 -7.66 35.44 -8.67
C ARG A 218 -7.53 34.16 -7.86
N ILE A 219 -8.29 34.04 -6.78
CA ILE A 219 -8.35 32.80 -6.01
C ILE A 219 -8.91 31.69 -6.90
N LEU A 220 -10.04 31.91 -7.58
CA LEU A 220 -10.60 30.92 -8.51
C LEU A 220 -9.64 30.51 -9.64
N ASP A 221 -8.81 31.41 -10.16
CA ASP A 221 -7.80 31.05 -11.17
C ASP A 221 -6.76 30.03 -10.64
N ILE A 222 -6.56 29.98 -9.32
CA ILE A 222 -5.66 29.04 -8.65
C ILE A 222 -6.41 27.75 -8.28
N VAL A 223 -7.64 27.86 -7.77
CA VAL A 223 -8.38 26.73 -7.16
C VAL A 223 -9.31 26.00 -8.15
N ASP A 224 -9.78 26.69 -9.19
CA ASP A 224 -10.63 26.16 -10.28
C ASP A 224 -10.11 26.70 -11.65
N PRO A 225 -8.90 26.30 -12.09
CA PRO A 225 -8.30 26.77 -13.34
C PRO A 225 -9.08 26.31 -14.59
N ASN A 226 -9.83 25.22 -14.47
CA ASN A 226 -10.74 24.69 -15.49
C ASN A 226 -12.09 25.42 -15.54
N ARG A 227 -12.37 26.31 -14.57
CA ARG A 227 -13.62 27.07 -14.44
C ARG A 227 -14.84 26.16 -14.55
N ASP A 228 -14.77 24.97 -13.94
CA ASP A 228 -15.86 24.00 -13.98
C ASP A 228 -17.00 24.34 -13.02
N GLY A 229 -16.82 25.39 -12.21
CA GLY A 229 -17.84 25.91 -11.30
C GLY A 229 -17.78 25.31 -9.90
N TYR A 230 -16.86 24.38 -9.67
CA TYR A 230 -16.75 23.63 -8.43
C TYR A 230 -15.31 23.58 -7.92
N VAL A 231 -15.16 23.63 -6.59
CA VAL A 231 -13.88 23.45 -5.91
C VAL A 231 -13.93 22.15 -5.13
N THR A 232 -13.08 21.19 -5.49
CA THR A 232 -12.97 19.91 -4.79
C THR A 232 -12.24 20.06 -3.45
N LEU A 233 -12.41 19.08 -2.56
CA LEU A 233 -11.67 19.03 -1.29
C LEU A 233 -10.15 19.09 -1.52
N GLN A 234 -9.65 18.45 -2.57
CA GLN A 234 -8.22 18.42 -2.87
C GLN A 234 -7.70 19.81 -3.28
N GLU A 235 -8.42 20.52 -4.14
CA GLU A 235 -8.05 21.88 -4.56
C GLU A 235 -8.18 22.88 -3.42
N TYR A 236 -9.25 22.79 -2.63
CA TYR A 236 -9.43 23.57 -1.41
C TYR A 236 -8.28 23.36 -0.41
N MET A 237 -7.93 22.10 -0.11
CA MET A 237 -6.85 21.79 0.81
C MET A 237 -5.51 22.28 0.26
N ALA A 238 -5.25 22.14 -1.04
CA ALA A 238 -4.03 22.65 -1.67
C ALA A 238 -3.94 24.18 -1.55
N PHE A 239 -5.05 24.90 -1.76
CA PHE A 239 -5.11 26.35 -1.59
C PHE A 239 -4.89 26.78 -0.13
N MET A 240 -5.64 26.18 0.80
CA MET A 240 -5.51 26.49 2.23
C MET A 240 -4.12 26.17 2.76
N ILE A 241 -3.54 25.05 2.34
CA ILE A 241 -2.15 24.72 2.64
C ILE A 241 -1.24 25.76 2.02
N SER A 242 -1.35 26.10 0.73
CA SER A 242 -0.48 27.11 0.12
C SER A 242 -0.50 28.46 0.84
N LYS A 243 -1.67 28.84 1.39
CA LYS A 243 -1.86 30.11 2.10
C LYS A 243 -1.40 30.07 3.56
N GLU A 244 -1.63 28.97 4.26
CA GLU A 244 -1.13 28.78 5.63
C GLU A 244 0.40 28.57 5.65
N THR A 245 0.96 28.18 4.51
CA THR A 245 2.39 27.85 4.32
C THR A 245 3.15 28.91 3.55
N GLU A 246 2.47 30.00 3.24
CA GLU A 246 3.05 31.29 2.87
C GLU A 246 3.79 31.91 4.08
N ASN A 247 4.73 31.18 4.66
CA ASN A 247 5.86 31.78 5.34
C ASN A 247 6.80 32.34 4.26
N ILE A 248 6.51 33.60 3.93
CA ILE A 248 7.28 34.57 3.15
C ILE A 248 7.29 34.33 1.63
N GLN A 249 6.44 35.06 0.92
CA GLN A 249 6.40 35.08 -0.56
C GLN A 249 6.76 36.43 -1.19
N SER A 250 7.08 37.47 -0.42
CA SER A 250 7.56 38.73 -0.98
C SER A 250 9.01 38.99 -0.63
N SER A 251 9.81 39.36 -1.63
CA SER A 251 11.16 39.89 -1.43
C SER A 251 11.15 41.06 -0.42
N GLU A 252 10.09 41.86 -0.41
CA GLU A 252 9.92 42.99 0.49
C GLU A 252 9.85 42.56 1.97
N GLU A 253 9.25 41.41 2.28
CA GLU A 253 9.13 40.92 3.66
C GLU A 253 10.46 40.36 4.17
N ILE A 254 11.22 39.66 3.32
CA ILE A 254 12.57 39.19 3.67
C ILE A 254 13.51 40.38 3.84
N GLU A 255 13.42 41.38 2.96
CA GLU A 255 14.17 42.63 3.09
C GLU A 255 13.82 43.36 4.40
N MET A 256 12.53 43.46 4.75
CA MET A 256 12.10 44.05 6.01
C MET A 256 12.59 43.27 7.23
N ALA A 257 12.60 41.94 7.17
CA ALA A 257 13.13 41.10 8.24
C ALA A 257 14.64 41.35 8.44
N PHE A 258 15.45 41.35 7.38
CA PHE A 258 16.87 41.68 7.47
C PHE A 258 17.10 43.12 7.94
N ARG A 259 16.28 44.08 7.48
CA ARG A 259 16.33 45.46 7.96
C ARG A 259 16.06 45.56 9.46
N ALA A 260 15.14 44.77 10.00
CA ALA A 260 14.85 44.72 11.42
C ALA A 260 15.98 44.09 12.26
N LEU A 261 16.81 43.23 11.66
CA LEU A 261 18.02 42.69 12.31
C LEU A 261 19.14 43.72 12.43
N SER A 262 19.16 44.71 11.53
CA SER A 262 20.16 45.77 11.54
C SER A 262 19.90 46.77 12.67
N LYS A 263 20.95 47.21 13.36
CA LYS A 263 20.84 48.38 14.25
C LYS A 263 20.46 49.60 13.43
N GLU A 264 19.48 50.35 13.91
CA GLU A 264 19.00 51.62 13.29
C GLU A 264 18.36 51.46 11.89
N PHE A 265 17.81 50.28 11.54
CA PHE A 265 17.12 50.05 10.26
C PHE A 265 17.98 50.42 9.04
N ARG A 266 19.28 50.11 9.11
CA ARG A 266 20.24 50.38 8.06
C ARG A 266 19.97 49.52 6.82
N PRO A 267 20.36 49.99 5.63
CA PRO A 267 20.26 49.23 4.37
C PRO A 267 21.29 48.07 4.27
N TYR A 268 21.93 47.69 5.38
CA TYR A 268 22.89 46.60 5.45
C TYR A 268 22.86 45.93 6.83
N VAL A 269 23.31 44.69 6.91
CA VAL A 269 23.47 43.93 8.16
C VAL A 269 24.93 43.57 8.41
N THR A 270 25.34 43.35 9.65
CA THR A 270 26.69 42.86 9.97
C THR A 270 26.70 41.38 10.34
N ALA A 271 27.86 40.73 10.24
CA ALA A 271 28.01 39.33 10.68
C ALA A 271 27.61 39.14 12.16
N GLU A 272 27.93 40.10 13.03
CA GLU A 272 27.55 40.09 14.45
C GLU A 272 26.02 40.14 14.62
N GLU A 273 25.31 40.94 13.83
CA GLU A 273 23.85 41.04 13.86
C GLU A 273 23.19 39.75 13.36
N LEU A 274 23.78 39.08 12.37
CA LEU A 274 23.31 37.78 11.89
C LEU A 274 23.53 36.68 12.94
N TYR A 275 24.71 36.59 13.54
CA TYR A 275 24.99 35.60 14.59
C TYR A 275 24.19 35.84 15.89
N ALA A 276 23.77 37.08 16.15
CA ALA A 276 22.95 37.40 17.31
C ALA A 276 21.48 36.99 17.16
N ASN A 277 20.97 36.90 15.92
CA ASN A 277 19.54 36.72 15.65
C ASN A 277 19.21 35.44 14.86
N LEU A 278 20.21 34.77 14.28
CA LEU A 278 20.06 33.53 13.51
C LEU A 278 20.91 32.41 14.11
N THR A 279 20.61 31.15 13.74
CA THR A 279 21.49 30.04 14.12
C THR A 279 22.85 30.14 13.43
N THR A 280 23.89 29.52 14.00
CA THR A 280 25.26 29.57 13.45
C THR A 280 25.32 29.17 11.98
N GLU A 281 24.57 28.13 11.59
CA GLU A 281 24.52 27.65 10.19
C GLU A 281 23.82 28.65 9.26
N GLN A 282 22.73 29.29 9.71
CA GLN A 282 22.00 30.30 8.93
C GLN A 282 22.83 31.58 8.75
N ALA A 283 23.51 32.03 9.80
CA ALA A 283 24.38 33.19 9.75
C ALA A 283 25.57 32.96 8.79
N GLU A 284 26.24 31.80 8.87
CA GLU A 284 27.32 31.43 7.96
C GLU A 284 26.86 31.36 6.50
N TYR A 285 25.66 30.82 6.25
CA TYR A 285 25.08 30.76 4.92
C TYR A 285 24.84 32.16 4.34
N CYS A 286 24.28 33.08 5.13
CA CYS A 286 24.05 34.46 4.72
C CYS A 286 25.38 35.19 4.43
N ILE A 287 26.36 35.08 5.34
CA ILE A 287 27.68 35.73 5.19
C ILE A 287 28.41 35.24 3.93
N LYS A 288 28.29 33.94 3.60
CA LYS A 288 28.96 33.36 2.44
C LYS A 288 28.35 33.79 1.10
N ARG A 289 27.07 34.17 1.08
CA ARG A 289 26.32 34.50 -0.15
C ARG A 289 26.05 35.99 -0.33
N MET A 290 26.01 36.78 0.76
CA MET A 290 25.85 38.23 0.69
C MET A 290 27.15 38.89 0.25
N LYS A 291 27.04 39.95 -0.56
CA LYS A 291 28.19 40.77 -0.95
C LYS A 291 28.41 41.90 0.06
N PRO A 292 29.62 42.46 0.13
CA PRO A 292 29.86 43.65 0.94
C PRO A 292 28.99 44.82 0.47
N TYR A 293 28.34 45.50 1.43
CA TYR A 293 27.49 46.65 1.14
C TYR A 293 28.31 47.86 0.69
N THR A 294 27.89 48.49 -0.41
CA THR A 294 28.43 49.74 -0.92
C THR A 294 27.39 50.83 -0.83
N ASP A 295 27.70 51.90 -0.11
CA ASP A 295 26.78 53.03 0.03
C ASP A 295 26.61 53.75 -1.33
N ALA A 296 25.36 53.88 -1.78
CA ALA A 296 25.01 54.50 -3.05
C ALA A 296 25.36 55.99 -3.11
N ILE A 297 25.50 56.67 -1.96
CA ILE A 297 25.75 58.11 -1.88
C ILE A 297 27.26 58.41 -1.87
N SER A 298 28.02 57.69 -1.05
CA SER A 298 29.47 57.92 -0.90
C SER A 298 30.35 57.03 -1.77
N GLY A 299 29.78 55.99 -2.40
CA GLY A 299 30.52 55.01 -3.20
C GLY A 299 31.55 54.20 -2.41
N ARG A 300 31.52 54.28 -1.07
CA ARG A 300 32.46 53.59 -0.18
C ARG A 300 31.82 52.31 0.34
N SER A 301 32.60 51.23 0.32
CA SER A 301 32.23 49.99 1.00
C SER A 301 32.24 50.20 2.51
N ILE A 302 31.16 49.82 3.19
CA ILE A 302 31.10 49.86 4.65
C ILE A 302 31.81 48.61 5.18
N GLN A 303 32.80 48.81 6.04
CA GLN A 303 33.58 47.71 6.60
C GLN A 303 32.68 46.80 7.45
N GLY A 304 32.54 45.54 7.02
CA GLY A 304 31.71 44.54 7.70
C GLY A 304 30.21 44.62 7.42
N GLY A 305 29.75 45.52 6.55
CA GLY A 305 28.37 45.59 6.10
C GLY A 305 28.10 44.60 4.96
N LEU A 306 26.98 43.89 5.03
CA LEU A 306 26.50 42.92 4.05
C LEU A 306 25.20 43.42 3.42
N ASP A 307 25.14 43.32 2.09
CA ASP A 307 24.00 43.75 1.28
C ASP A 307 22.95 42.63 1.23
N TYR A 308 21.90 42.78 2.05
CA TYR A 308 20.78 41.86 2.05
C TYR A 308 19.79 42.15 0.93
N GLU A 309 19.63 43.40 0.46
CA GLU A 309 18.70 43.75 -0.61
C GLU A 309 19.09 43.03 -1.91
N GLN A 310 20.38 43.09 -2.28
CA GLN A 310 20.88 42.37 -3.45
C GLN A 310 20.81 40.85 -3.29
N PHE A 311 21.03 40.35 -2.07
CA PHE A 311 20.94 38.90 -1.77
C PHE A 311 19.51 38.39 -1.91
N VAL A 312 18.53 39.14 -1.39
CA VAL A 312 17.11 38.81 -1.49
C VAL A 312 16.66 38.89 -2.94
N HIS A 313 16.96 39.97 -3.66
CA HIS A 313 16.63 40.07 -5.09
C HIS A 313 17.23 38.91 -5.92
N ALA A 314 18.46 38.48 -5.62
CA ALA A 314 19.09 37.36 -6.31
C ALA A 314 18.42 36.00 -5.99
N LEU A 315 17.82 35.84 -4.81
CA LEU A 315 17.10 34.62 -4.41
C LEU A 315 15.71 34.51 -5.06
N PHE A 316 15.05 35.64 -5.31
CA PHE A 316 13.69 35.68 -5.89
C PHE A 316 13.68 35.82 -7.43
N GLN A 317 14.82 36.10 -8.08
CA GLN A 317 14.95 36.16 -9.55
C GLN A 317 15.39 34.85 -10.21
N SER A 318 15.57 33.77 -9.45
CA SER A 318 16.00 32.43 -9.91
C SER A 318 14.90 31.39 -9.78
#